data_AF-A0A7J3D628-F1
#
_entry.id   AF-A0A7J3D628-F1
#
_cell.length_a   1.000
_cell.length_b   1.000
_cell.length_c   1.000
_cell.angle_alpha   90.00
_cell.angle_beta   90.00
_cell.angle_gamma   90.00
#
_symmetry.space_group_name_H-M   'P 1'
#
loop_
_entity.id
_entity.type
_entity.pdbx_description
1 polymer ?
#
loop_
_entity_poly.entity_id
_entity_poly.type
_entity_poly.pdbx_seq_one_letter_code
_entity_poly.pdbx_strand_id
1 'polypeptide(L)'
;MKTKQLSLRIEGMDCPACVEKIEKSMAKLEGVRSVKVIFSAEKAIITYDTKELNEKEIKRKIEELGYKVSEEGMNGKQRRRLELLHLSILGIGILVCWSGIAHPLFPFDIDAIVLVILSGIPISRSVIPALKAKSVTADVAMATGMVASMVIGQFLSAAVIGFFMLLAEFIDEFTKDKARAAIQGLVKMSPKTALVKRKGQEVEVSVEQVAPGDIVVVKSGGRIPIDGVVVAGHGAVNQAPITGESITVEKAIGDEVFAGTINQLGTLEIRVTKVGKDVTLARIIQLVEEAEKAKAPIQKVADRFASKFLPLVFLIAALTFLFTKNITHSIAVIVVACPCAIALATPLAVVASVGNAAKKGIIIKGGIYLEELGKIDTVVIDKTGTLTIGKPKVVNTESFDKHNEREIIALAAIAEQHSEHPLADAILNKAKSVGSRCLNTLSAV
;
A
#
# COMPACT_ATOMS: atom_id res chain seq x y z
N MET A 1 33.60 8.00 -0.58
CA MET A 1 32.87 7.08 -1.49
C MET A 1 31.58 7.76 -1.90
N LYS A 2 31.25 7.83 -3.21
CA LYS A 2 30.04 8.51 -3.70
C LYS A 2 28.92 7.48 -3.86
N THR A 3 28.21 7.20 -2.77
CA THR A 3 26.99 6.41 -2.79
C THR A 3 25.85 7.22 -3.39
N LYS A 4 25.15 6.65 -4.35
CA LYS A 4 23.94 7.23 -4.95
C LYS A 4 22.75 6.31 -4.66
N GLN A 5 21.61 6.91 -4.37
CA GLN A 5 20.36 6.21 -4.18
C GLN A 5 19.58 6.28 -5.49
N LEU A 6 19.27 5.13 -6.06
CA LEU A 6 18.45 4.98 -7.26
C LEU A 6 17.09 4.43 -6.86
N SER A 7 16.05 5.11 -7.32
CA SER A 7 14.66 4.76 -7.13
C SER A 7 14.09 4.29 -8.46
N LEU A 8 13.69 3.03 -8.54
CA LEU A 8 13.20 2.39 -9.76
C LEU A 8 11.78 1.90 -9.53
N ARG A 9 10.88 2.14 -10.48
CA ARG A 9 9.59 1.46 -10.49
C ARG A 9 9.77 0.09 -11.16
N ILE A 10 9.45 -0.99 -10.47
CA ILE A 10 9.52 -2.38 -10.94
C ILE A 10 8.09 -2.89 -11.16
N GLU A 11 7.71 -3.03 -12.42
CA GLU A 11 6.44 -3.58 -12.89
C GLU A 11 6.54 -5.12 -13.02
N GLY A 12 5.41 -5.81 -12.86
CA GLY A 12 5.34 -7.28 -12.88
C GLY A 12 5.72 -7.95 -11.56
N MET A 13 5.79 -7.18 -10.46
CA MET A 13 5.85 -7.76 -9.13
C MET A 13 4.42 -8.17 -8.71
N ASP A 14 4.12 -9.47 -8.76
CA ASP A 14 2.79 -10.00 -8.42
C ASP A 14 2.74 -10.71 -7.06
N CYS A 15 3.89 -10.98 -6.43
CA CYS A 15 3.92 -11.63 -5.14
C CYS A 15 5.14 -11.26 -4.28
N PRO A 16 5.08 -11.52 -2.96
CA PRO A 16 6.22 -11.34 -2.06
C PRO A 16 7.46 -12.17 -2.43
N ALA A 17 7.29 -13.30 -3.14
CA ALA A 17 8.44 -14.06 -3.64
C ALA A 17 9.22 -13.30 -4.72
N CYS A 18 8.57 -12.38 -5.46
CA CYS A 18 9.23 -11.48 -6.40
C CYS A 18 10.16 -10.50 -5.67
N VAL A 19 9.72 -9.95 -4.53
CA VAL A 19 10.50 -9.06 -3.67
C VAL A 19 11.77 -9.76 -3.20
N GLU A 20 11.62 -10.96 -2.63
CA GLU A 20 12.75 -11.70 -2.08
C GLU A 20 13.74 -12.12 -3.17
N LYS A 21 13.25 -12.46 -4.37
CA LYS A 21 14.06 -12.78 -5.55
C LYS A 21 14.87 -11.57 -6.02
N ILE A 22 14.25 -10.39 -6.10
CA ILE A 22 14.92 -9.15 -6.49
C ILE A 22 15.94 -8.74 -5.43
N GLU A 23 15.57 -8.72 -4.14
CA GLU A 23 16.47 -8.34 -3.05
C GLU A 23 17.70 -9.25 -2.98
N LYS A 24 17.51 -10.58 -3.02
CA LYS A 24 18.63 -11.54 -3.02
C LYS A 24 19.50 -11.43 -4.27
N SER A 25 18.91 -11.15 -5.43
CA SER A 25 19.68 -11.03 -6.67
C SER A 25 20.43 -9.71 -6.78
N MET A 26 19.88 -8.61 -6.25
CA MET A 26 20.54 -7.30 -6.25
C MET A 26 21.59 -7.20 -5.15
N ALA A 27 21.39 -7.84 -3.99
CA ALA A 27 22.40 -7.89 -2.92
C ALA A 27 23.67 -8.67 -3.30
N LYS A 28 23.59 -9.52 -4.34
CA LYS A 28 24.74 -10.27 -4.88
C LYS A 28 25.58 -9.47 -5.88
N LEU A 29 25.13 -8.28 -6.31
CA LEU A 29 25.90 -7.43 -7.20
C LEU A 29 26.97 -6.68 -6.41
N GLU A 30 28.21 -6.76 -6.88
CA GLU A 30 29.31 -5.94 -6.36
C GLU A 30 28.99 -4.45 -6.59
N GLY A 31 29.24 -3.61 -5.58
CA GLY A 31 28.87 -2.18 -5.60
C GLY A 31 27.48 -1.85 -5.04
N VAL A 32 26.62 -2.83 -4.73
CA VAL A 32 25.32 -2.59 -4.05
C VAL A 32 25.48 -2.61 -2.53
N ARG A 33 25.09 -1.54 -1.84
CA ARG A 33 25.16 -1.44 -0.36
C ARG A 33 23.88 -1.82 0.34
N SER A 34 22.74 -1.41 -0.21
CA SER A 34 21.44 -1.73 0.37
C SER A 34 20.37 -1.77 -0.72
N VAL A 35 19.49 -2.75 -0.64
CA VAL A 35 18.33 -2.88 -1.53
C VAL A 35 17.10 -2.99 -0.65
N LYS A 36 16.11 -2.15 -0.92
CA LYS A 36 14.80 -2.24 -0.31
C LYS A 36 13.76 -2.25 -1.41
N VAL A 37 13.00 -3.33 -1.53
CA VAL A 37 11.93 -3.42 -2.53
C VAL A 37 10.58 -3.29 -1.82
N ILE A 38 9.84 -2.26 -2.22
CA ILE A 38 8.51 -1.90 -1.75
C ILE A 38 7.51 -2.36 -2.80
N PHE A 39 6.98 -3.56 -2.60
CA PHE A 39 6.00 -4.20 -3.49
C PHE A 39 4.79 -3.31 -3.80
N SER A 40 4.20 -2.71 -2.76
CA SER A 40 2.97 -1.90 -2.81
C SER A 40 3.10 -0.65 -3.70
N ALA A 41 4.30 -0.07 -3.73
CA ALA A 41 4.66 1.08 -4.54
C ALA A 41 5.28 0.68 -5.89
N GLU A 42 5.37 -0.62 -6.18
CA GLU A 42 6.15 -1.16 -7.28
C GLU A 42 7.55 -0.56 -7.33
N LYS A 43 8.21 -0.38 -6.19
CA LYS A 43 9.39 0.48 -6.10
C LYS A 43 10.58 -0.24 -5.49
N ALA A 44 11.72 -0.24 -6.17
CA ALA A 44 12.99 -0.62 -5.58
C ALA A 44 13.82 0.61 -5.28
N ILE A 45 14.32 0.68 -4.06
CA ILE A 45 15.25 1.68 -3.59
C ILE A 45 16.60 0.98 -3.42
N ILE A 46 17.55 1.34 -4.28
CA ILE A 46 18.86 0.69 -4.36
C ILE A 46 19.93 1.76 -4.08
N THR A 47 20.73 1.53 -3.05
CA THR A 47 21.89 2.37 -2.74
C THR A 47 23.13 1.65 -3.24
N TYR A 48 23.88 2.29 -4.13
CA TYR A 48 25.03 1.68 -4.80
C TYR A 48 26.21 2.66 -4.92
N ASP A 49 27.42 2.14 -5.10
CA ASP A 49 28.62 2.94 -5.37
C ASP A 49 28.74 3.25 -6.86
N THR A 50 28.76 4.55 -7.18
CA THR A 50 28.85 5.06 -8.55
C THR A 50 30.17 4.75 -9.25
N LYS A 51 31.20 4.28 -8.53
CA LYS A 51 32.48 3.84 -9.13
C LYS A 51 32.46 2.39 -9.62
N GLU A 52 31.65 1.54 -9.00
CA GLU A 52 31.68 0.08 -9.22
C GLU A 52 30.49 -0.40 -10.06
N LEU A 53 29.37 0.32 -10.04
CA LEU A 53 28.13 -0.12 -10.66
C LEU A 53 27.39 1.03 -11.33
N ASN A 54 26.80 0.77 -12.51
CA ASN A 54 26.08 1.79 -13.27
C ASN A 54 24.57 1.54 -13.30
N GLU A 55 23.75 2.60 -13.43
CA GLU A 55 22.28 2.49 -13.35
C GLU A 55 21.69 1.55 -14.41
N LYS A 56 22.31 1.49 -15.60
CA LYS A 56 21.89 0.61 -16.70
C LYS A 56 22.07 -0.88 -16.36
N GLU A 57 23.09 -1.23 -15.61
CA GLU A 57 23.37 -2.63 -15.24
C GLU A 57 22.40 -3.13 -14.18
N ILE A 58 22.05 -2.27 -13.22
CA ILE A 58 21.01 -2.54 -12.22
C ILE A 58 19.67 -2.83 -12.91
N LYS A 59 19.28 -1.98 -13.88
CA LYS A 59 18.04 -2.17 -14.66
C LYS A 59 18.06 -3.47 -15.46
N ARG A 60 19.14 -3.73 -16.21
CA ARG A 60 19.28 -4.95 -17.01
C ARG A 60 19.15 -6.20 -16.14
N LYS A 61 19.73 -6.18 -14.93
CA LYS A 61 19.66 -7.31 -14.02
C LYS A 61 18.24 -7.57 -13.50
N ILE A 62 17.47 -6.51 -13.25
CA ILE A 62 16.06 -6.63 -12.85
C ILE A 62 15.21 -7.14 -14.03
N GLU A 63 15.50 -6.69 -15.26
CA GLU A 63 14.85 -7.18 -16.48
C GLU A 63 15.17 -8.65 -16.77
N GLU A 64 16.41 -9.10 -16.55
CA GLU A 64 16.81 -10.51 -16.64
C GLU A 64 16.02 -11.42 -15.67
N LEU A 65 15.58 -10.88 -14.52
CA LEU A 65 14.76 -11.62 -13.55
C LEU A 65 13.30 -11.75 -13.98
N GLY A 66 12.90 -11.07 -15.06
CA GLY A 66 11.56 -11.06 -15.63
C GLY A 66 10.71 -9.86 -15.21
N TYR A 67 11.30 -8.81 -14.64
CA TYR A 67 10.57 -7.63 -14.16
C TYR A 67 10.86 -6.40 -15.01
N LYS A 68 9.85 -5.57 -15.25
CA LYS A 68 10.01 -4.39 -16.11
C LYS A 68 10.38 -3.18 -15.27
N VAL A 69 11.41 -2.44 -15.66
CA VAL A 69 11.86 -1.27 -14.90
C VAL A 69 11.47 0.03 -15.60
N SER A 70 10.61 0.82 -14.97
CA SER A 70 10.29 2.18 -15.40
C SER A 70 11.07 3.20 -14.56
N GLU A 71 11.62 4.22 -15.23
CA GLU A 71 12.15 5.40 -14.55
C GLU A 71 11.01 6.19 -13.90
N GLU A 72 11.29 6.80 -12.74
CA GLU A 72 10.47 7.87 -12.16
C GLU A 72 10.53 9.09 -13.10
N GLY A 73 9.78 9.03 -14.19
CA GLY A 73 9.73 10.07 -15.23
C GLY A 73 8.49 9.99 -16.12
N MET A 74 7.91 8.79 -16.29
CA MET A 74 6.59 8.68 -16.93
C MET A 74 5.48 8.83 -15.89
N ASN A 75 4.79 9.97 -15.97
CA ASN A 75 3.56 10.23 -15.23
C ASN A 75 2.59 9.05 -15.47
N GLY A 76 2.15 8.32 -14.44
CA GLY A 76 1.26 7.15 -14.63
C GLY A 76 0.00 7.44 -15.45
N LYS A 77 -0.44 8.71 -15.46
CA LYS A 77 -1.49 9.22 -16.35
C LYS A 77 -1.15 9.13 -17.85
N GLN A 78 0.11 9.33 -18.22
CA GLN A 78 0.58 9.32 -19.61
C GLN A 78 0.70 7.90 -20.16
N ARG A 79 1.21 6.95 -19.35
CA ARG A 79 1.21 5.53 -19.71
C ARG A 79 -0.21 4.99 -19.92
N ARG A 80 -1.12 5.32 -19.00
CA ARG A 80 -2.52 4.92 -19.10
C ARG A 80 -3.24 5.50 -20.32
N ARG A 81 -2.91 6.72 -20.72
CA ARG A 81 -3.39 7.30 -21.99
C ARG A 81 -2.87 6.51 -23.20
N LEU A 82 -1.62 6.07 -23.17
CA LEU A 82 -1.04 5.28 -24.26
C LEU A 82 -1.69 3.90 -24.38
N GLU A 83 -1.96 3.22 -23.25
CA GLU A 83 -2.66 1.93 -23.22
C GLU A 83 -4.11 2.07 -23.71
N LEU A 84 -4.83 3.12 -23.28
CA LEU A 84 -6.17 3.44 -23.79
C LEU A 84 -6.18 3.74 -25.29
N LEU A 85 -5.20 4.49 -25.78
CA LEU A 85 -5.04 4.75 -27.21
C LEU A 85 -4.77 3.45 -27.98
N HIS A 86 -3.88 2.59 -27.46
CA HIS A 86 -3.58 1.30 -28.07
C HIS A 86 -4.82 0.38 -28.14
N LEU A 87 -5.58 0.27 -27.05
CA LEU A 87 -6.86 -0.46 -27.03
C LEU A 87 -7.88 0.15 -27.99
N SER A 88 -7.96 1.47 -28.05
CA SER A 88 -8.87 2.16 -28.98
C SER A 88 -8.51 1.90 -30.43
N ILE A 89 -7.21 1.92 -30.77
CA ILE A 89 -6.69 1.60 -32.11
C ILE A 89 -7.02 0.15 -32.48
N LEU A 90 -6.80 -0.80 -31.57
CA LEU A 90 -7.13 -2.21 -31.80
C LEU A 90 -8.64 -2.41 -31.98
N GLY A 91 -9.47 -1.81 -31.12
CA GLY A 91 -10.93 -1.91 -31.21
C GLY A 91 -11.50 -1.31 -32.50
N ILE A 92 -11.03 -0.12 -32.88
CA ILE A 92 -11.41 0.52 -34.15
C ILE A 92 -10.94 -0.33 -35.33
N GLY A 93 -9.71 -0.84 -35.30
CA GLY A 93 -9.17 -1.71 -36.35
C GLY A 93 -9.98 -2.99 -36.54
N ILE A 94 -10.42 -3.63 -35.45
CA ILE A 94 -11.30 -4.81 -35.50
C ILE A 94 -12.64 -4.46 -36.14
N LEU A 95 -13.25 -3.33 -35.78
CA LEU A 95 -14.52 -2.87 -36.37
C LEU A 95 -14.39 -2.58 -37.87
N VAL A 96 -13.28 -1.96 -38.28
CA VAL A 96 -12.98 -1.68 -39.69
C VAL A 96 -12.80 -2.98 -40.48
N CYS A 97 -12.04 -3.93 -39.95
CA CYS A 97 -11.87 -5.25 -40.55
C CYS A 97 -13.21 -5.99 -40.69
N TRP A 98 -14.04 -5.97 -39.63
CA TRP A 98 -15.37 -6.61 -39.64
C TRP A 98 -16.36 -5.97 -40.62
N SER A 99 -16.29 -4.66 -40.81
CA SER A 99 -17.17 -3.93 -41.76
C SER A 99 -16.88 -4.22 -43.24
N GLY A 100 -15.74 -4.87 -43.54
CA GLY A 100 -15.32 -5.17 -44.91
C GLY A 100 -14.89 -3.95 -45.73
N ILE A 101 -14.85 -2.75 -45.13
CA ILE A 101 -14.43 -1.50 -45.79
C ILE A 101 -12.94 -1.56 -46.22
N ALA A 102 -12.12 -2.37 -45.55
CA ALA A 102 -10.70 -2.53 -45.85
C ALA A 102 -10.39 -3.56 -46.96
N HIS A 103 -11.30 -4.51 -47.24
CA HIS A 103 -11.11 -5.55 -48.24
C HIS A 103 -10.86 -5.08 -49.69
N PRO A 104 -11.40 -3.93 -50.16
CA PRO A 104 -11.11 -3.42 -51.50
C PRO A 104 -9.68 -2.89 -51.68
N LEU A 105 -8.97 -2.57 -50.58
CA LEU A 105 -7.65 -1.94 -50.62
C LEU A 105 -6.50 -2.96 -50.53
N PHE A 106 -6.73 -4.14 -49.95
CA PHE A 106 -5.72 -5.20 -49.80
C PHE A 106 -6.32 -6.57 -50.11
N PRO A 107 -5.75 -7.34 -51.07
CA PRO A 107 -6.27 -8.65 -51.48
C PRO A 107 -6.01 -9.80 -50.47
N PHE A 108 -5.39 -9.51 -49.33
CA PHE A 108 -5.11 -10.44 -48.23
C PHE A 108 -5.54 -9.79 -46.91
N ASP A 109 -5.83 -10.59 -45.87
CA ASP A 109 -6.17 -10.17 -44.48
C ASP A 109 -4.98 -9.49 -43.75
N ILE A 110 -4.25 -8.59 -44.43
CA ILE A 110 -3.09 -7.87 -43.92
C ILE A 110 -3.49 -7.00 -42.73
N ASP A 111 -4.68 -6.39 -42.79
CA ASP A 111 -5.25 -5.62 -41.70
C ASP A 111 -5.45 -6.47 -40.43
N ALA A 112 -6.01 -7.67 -40.56
CA ALA A 112 -6.18 -8.59 -39.43
C ALA A 112 -4.82 -9.09 -38.90
N ILE A 113 -3.86 -9.40 -39.77
CA ILE A 113 -2.51 -9.83 -39.39
C ILE A 113 -1.79 -8.71 -38.61
N VAL A 114 -1.91 -7.46 -39.05
CA VAL A 114 -1.33 -6.30 -38.35
C VAL A 114 -1.93 -6.16 -36.96
N LEU A 115 -3.24 -6.33 -36.79
CA LEU A 115 -3.89 -6.30 -35.47
C LEU A 115 -3.43 -7.42 -34.54
N VAL A 116 -3.23 -8.63 -35.09
CA VAL A 116 -2.66 -9.77 -34.35
C VAL A 116 -1.24 -9.47 -33.89
N ILE A 117 -0.40 -8.84 -34.72
CA ILE A 117 0.97 -8.48 -34.33
C ILE A 117 0.95 -7.39 -33.25
N LEU A 118 0.13 -6.34 -33.44
CA LEU A 118 0.02 -5.25 -32.49
C LEU A 118 -0.46 -5.72 -31.11
N SER A 119 -1.40 -6.66 -31.05
CA SER A 119 -1.87 -7.27 -29.80
C SER A 119 -0.91 -8.34 -29.27
N GLY A 120 -0.25 -9.11 -30.13
CA GLY A 120 0.64 -10.20 -29.75
C GLY A 120 1.94 -9.77 -29.07
N ILE A 121 2.51 -8.61 -29.44
CA ILE A 121 3.73 -8.08 -28.81
C ILE A 121 3.55 -7.86 -27.30
N PRO A 122 2.56 -7.09 -26.81
CA PRO A 122 2.35 -6.92 -25.38
C PRO A 122 2.00 -8.25 -24.69
N ILE A 123 1.13 -9.07 -25.29
CA ILE A 123 0.73 -10.39 -24.75
C ILE A 123 1.94 -11.32 -24.55
N SER A 124 2.88 -11.33 -25.50
CA SER A 124 4.07 -12.18 -25.43
C SER A 124 4.93 -11.87 -24.20
N ARG A 125 4.93 -10.61 -23.74
CA ARG A 125 5.67 -10.20 -22.54
C ARG A 125 5.06 -10.78 -21.27
N SER A 126 3.74 -10.98 -21.22
CA SER A 126 3.03 -11.62 -20.10
C SER A 126 3.14 -13.14 -20.14
N VAL A 127 3.02 -13.75 -21.33
CA VAL A 127 2.89 -15.21 -21.49
C VAL A 127 4.23 -15.94 -21.43
N ILE A 128 5.31 -15.38 -22.00
CA ILE A 128 6.63 -16.05 -22.03
C ILE A 128 7.17 -16.34 -20.61
N PRO A 129 7.14 -15.39 -19.66
CA PRO A 129 7.55 -15.68 -18.28
C PRO A 129 6.69 -16.75 -17.61
N ALA A 130 5.37 -16.73 -17.81
CA ALA A 130 4.45 -17.70 -17.24
C ALA A 130 4.72 -19.14 -17.74
N LEU A 131 5.00 -19.28 -19.04
CA LEU A 131 5.41 -20.56 -19.64
C LEU A 131 6.75 -21.05 -19.05
N LYS A 132 7.74 -20.16 -18.91
CA LYS A 132 9.03 -20.51 -18.28
C LYS A 132 8.88 -20.95 -16.82
N ALA A 133 7.93 -20.37 -16.10
CA ALA A 133 7.62 -20.72 -14.72
C ALA A 133 6.78 -22.01 -14.57
N LYS A 134 6.39 -22.66 -15.68
CA LYS A 134 5.47 -23.82 -15.71
C LYS A 134 4.13 -23.55 -15.01
N SER A 135 3.69 -22.30 -14.98
CA SER A 135 2.39 -21.92 -14.41
C SER A 135 1.33 -21.93 -15.51
N VAL A 136 0.27 -22.70 -15.30
CA VAL A 136 -0.87 -22.77 -16.21
C VAL A 136 -1.87 -21.68 -15.78
N THR A 137 -1.73 -20.49 -16.36
CA THR A 137 -2.57 -19.31 -16.07
C THR A 137 -3.62 -19.09 -17.15
N ALA A 138 -4.64 -18.28 -16.85
CA ALA A 138 -5.68 -17.89 -17.80
C ALA A 138 -5.10 -17.24 -19.08
N ASP A 139 -4.04 -16.45 -18.95
CA ASP A 139 -3.33 -15.81 -20.07
C ASP A 139 -2.74 -16.84 -21.04
N VAL A 140 -2.21 -17.94 -20.50
CA VAL A 140 -1.68 -19.06 -21.32
C VAL A 140 -2.81 -19.73 -22.09
N ALA A 141 -4.00 -19.86 -21.50
CA ALA A 141 -5.18 -20.40 -22.17
C ALA A 141 -5.60 -19.54 -23.37
N MET A 142 -5.77 -18.24 -23.14
CA MET A 142 -6.16 -17.29 -24.17
C MET A 142 -5.11 -17.16 -25.27
N ALA A 143 -3.82 -17.12 -24.91
CA ALA A 143 -2.74 -17.14 -25.89
C ALA A 143 -2.73 -18.42 -26.73
N THR A 144 -3.06 -19.57 -26.14
CA THR A 144 -3.22 -20.82 -26.90
C THR A 144 -4.38 -20.72 -27.90
N GLY A 145 -5.52 -20.15 -27.50
CA GLY A 145 -6.66 -19.90 -28.39
C GLY A 145 -6.34 -18.91 -29.52
N MET A 146 -5.56 -17.87 -29.23
CA MET A 146 -5.07 -16.90 -30.21
C MET A 146 -4.15 -17.56 -31.23
N VAL A 147 -3.14 -18.34 -30.77
CA VAL A 147 -2.23 -19.07 -31.65
C VAL A 147 -2.98 -20.12 -32.50
N ALA A 148 -3.90 -20.87 -31.89
CA ALA A 148 -4.72 -21.83 -32.63
C ALA A 148 -5.54 -21.14 -33.74
N SER A 149 -6.13 -19.97 -33.47
CA SER A 149 -6.85 -19.17 -34.46
C SER A 149 -5.95 -18.72 -35.61
N MET A 150 -4.71 -18.32 -35.31
CA MET A 150 -3.72 -17.93 -36.32
C MET A 150 -3.34 -19.10 -37.24
N VAL A 151 -3.18 -20.31 -36.69
CA VAL A 151 -2.79 -21.51 -37.46
C VAL A 151 -3.85 -21.88 -38.51
N ILE A 152 -5.12 -21.60 -38.23
CA ILE A 152 -6.25 -21.91 -39.13
C ILE A 152 -6.48 -20.79 -40.16
N GLY A 153 -5.76 -19.67 -40.05
CA GLY A 153 -5.97 -18.48 -40.86
C GLY A 153 -7.14 -17.61 -40.40
N GLN A 154 -7.69 -17.85 -39.20
CA GLN A 154 -8.74 -17.01 -38.60
C GLN A 154 -8.11 -15.82 -37.86
N PHE A 155 -7.48 -14.90 -38.61
CA PHE A 155 -6.74 -13.76 -38.05
C PHE A 155 -7.66 -12.76 -37.34
N LEU A 156 -8.88 -12.53 -37.84
CA LEU A 156 -9.86 -11.67 -37.17
C LEU A 156 -10.23 -12.22 -35.78
N SER A 157 -10.47 -13.54 -35.67
CA SER A 157 -10.73 -14.19 -34.39
C SER A 157 -9.55 -14.08 -33.43
N ALA A 158 -8.32 -14.26 -33.93
CA ALA A 158 -7.11 -14.07 -33.14
C ALA A 158 -6.96 -12.62 -32.63
N ALA A 159 -7.25 -11.62 -33.47
CA ALA A 159 -7.22 -10.21 -33.10
C ALA A 159 -8.26 -9.87 -32.03
N VAL A 160 -9.48 -10.43 -32.13
CA VAL A 160 -10.54 -10.28 -31.14
C VAL A 160 -10.12 -10.88 -29.79
N ILE A 161 -9.54 -12.08 -29.79
CA ILE A 161 -9.01 -12.70 -28.57
C ILE A 161 -7.92 -11.82 -27.96
N GLY A 162 -6.98 -11.32 -28.77
CA GLY A 162 -5.91 -10.42 -28.32
C GLY A 162 -6.44 -9.11 -27.74
N PHE A 163 -7.47 -8.51 -28.34
CA PHE A 163 -8.12 -7.32 -27.82
C PHE A 163 -8.76 -7.55 -26.46
N PHE A 164 -9.54 -8.62 -26.29
CA PHE A 164 -10.15 -8.94 -25.00
C PHE A 164 -9.10 -9.26 -23.94
N MET A 165 -7.99 -9.89 -24.32
CA MET A 165 -6.88 -10.15 -23.41
C MET A 165 -6.28 -8.86 -22.87
N LEU A 166 -5.95 -7.92 -23.77
CA LEU A 166 -5.40 -6.61 -23.39
C LEU A 166 -6.41 -5.75 -22.63
N LEU A 167 -7.70 -5.85 -22.96
CA LEU A 167 -8.76 -5.18 -22.22
C LEU A 167 -8.87 -5.73 -20.80
N ALA A 168 -8.77 -7.06 -20.62
CA ALA A 168 -8.77 -7.68 -19.31
C ALA A 168 -7.55 -7.27 -18.48
N GLU A 169 -6.35 -7.30 -19.07
CA GLU A 169 -5.11 -6.81 -18.43
C GLU A 169 -5.24 -5.33 -18.04
N PHE A 170 -5.78 -4.49 -18.92
CA PHE A 170 -6.00 -3.06 -18.62
C PHE A 170 -7.00 -2.85 -17.48
N ILE A 171 -8.11 -3.59 -17.46
CA ILE A 171 -9.09 -3.53 -16.38
C ILE A 171 -8.42 -3.96 -15.07
N ASP A 172 -7.62 -5.03 -15.09
CA ASP A 172 -6.90 -5.51 -13.92
C ASP A 172 -5.92 -4.45 -13.38
N GLU A 173 -5.04 -3.91 -14.22
CA GLU A 173 -4.06 -2.89 -13.84
C GLU A 173 -4.75 -1.61 -13.35
N PHE A 174 -5.79 -1.14 -14.05
CA PHE A 174 -6.59 0.02 -13.63
C PHE A 174 -7.20 -0.17 -12.24
N THR A 175 -7.71 -1.38 -11.99
CA THR A 175 -8.44 -1.71 -10.78
C THR A 175 -7.50 -1.84 -9.59
N LYS A 176 -6.33 -2.47 -9.79
CA LYS A 176 -5.21 -2.51 -8.83
C LYS A 176 -4.70 -1.11 -8.50
N ASP A 177 -4.47 -0.26 -9.50
CA ASP A 177 -3.99 1.11 -9.33
C ASP A 177 -4.94 1.96 -8.50
N LYS A 178 -6.25 1.85 -8.75
CA LYS A 178 -7.27 2.60 -8.00
C LYS A 178 -7.32 2.18 -6.54
N ALA A 179 -7.09 0.90 -6.27
CA ALA A 179 -7.06 0.36 -4.92
C ALA A 179 -5.77 0.79 -4.18
N ARG A 180 -4.60 0.77 -4.85
CA ARG A 180 -3.32 1.30 -4.33
C ARG A 180 -3.34 2.81 -4.12
N ALA A 181 -4.11 3.57 -4.90
CA ALA A 181 -4.24 5.02 -4.73
C ALA A 181 -4.78 5.42 -3.35
N ALA A 182 -5.57 4.57 -2.68
CA ALA A 182 -6.01 4.80 -1.31
C ALA A 182 -4.83 4.80 -0.32
N ILE A 183 -3.86 3.89 -0.52
CA ILE A 183 -2.64 3.77 0.28
C ILE A 183 -1.66 4.90 -0.06
N GLN A 184 -1.49 5.23 -1.35
CA GLN A 184 -0.68 6.37 -1.77
C GLN A 184 -1.22 7.70 -1.24
N GLY A 185 -2.54 7.79 -1.00
CA GLY A 185 -3.16 8.92 -0.31
C GLY A 185 -2.54 9.14 1.07
N LEU A 186 -2.29 8.07 1.84
CA LEU A 186 -1.62 8.13 3.15
C LEU A 186 -0.18 8.62 3.02
N VAL A 187 0.58 8.13 2.03
CA VAL A 187 1.97 8.54 1.78
C VAL A 187 2.06 10.02 1.38
N LYS A 188 1.13 10.50 0.56
CA LYS A 188 1.03 11.92 0.18
C LYS A 188 0.69 12.84 1.35
N MET A 189 0.16 12.29 2.45
CA MET A 189 -0.07 13.07 3.68
C MET A 189 1.20 13.24 4.51
N SER A 190 2.31 12.55 4.22
CA SER A 190 3.57 12.82 4.91
C SER A 190 4.25 14.06 4.29
N PRO A 191 4.51 15.13 5.05
CA PRO A 191 5.36 16.21 4.58
C PRO A 191 6.76 15.68 4.25
N LYS A 192 7.40 16.23 3.21
CA LYS A 192 8.79 15.91 2.85
C LYS A 192 9.80 16.83 3.52
N THR A 193 9.35 18.03 3.91
CA THR A 193 10.16 19.03 4.58
C THR A 193 9.56 19.36 5.95
N ALA A 194 10.41 19.79 6.85
CA ALA A 194 10.08 20.28 8.18
C ALA A 194 10.83 21.59 8.44
N LEU A 195 10.16 22.54 9.09
CA LEU A 195 10.78 23.78 9.55
C LEU A 195 11.35 23.54 10.95
N VAL A 196 12.67 23.50 11.07
CA VAL A 196 13.36 23.20 12.33
C VAL A 196 14.04 24.46 12.86
N LYS A 197 13.91 24.72 14.16
CA LYS A 197 14.55 25.84 14.85
C LYS A 197 15.93 25.40 15.36
N ARG A 198 17.00 25.79 14.66
CA ARG A 198 18.40 25.52 15.07
C ARG A 198 19.10 26.85 15.33
N LYS A 199 19.75 26.99 16.49
CA LYS A 199 20.46 28.22 16.90
C LYS A 199 19.60 29.50 16.80
N GLY A 200 18.30 29.39 17.08
CA GLY A 200 17.35 30.51 17.06
C GLY A 200 16.84 30.92 15.66
N GLN A 201 17.27 30.26 14.59
CA GLN A 201 16.76 30.50 13.23
C GLN A 201 15.89 29.33 12.74
N GLU A 202 14.83 29.65 11.99
CA GLU A 202 13.98 28.68 11.30
C GLU A 202 14.67 28.24 10.00
N VAL A 203 14.99 26.95 9.89
CA VAL A 203 15.62 26.36 8.71
C VAL A 203 14.73 25.24 8.17
N GLU A 204 14.40 25.30 6.88
CA GLU A 204 13.68 24.21 6.21
C GLU A 204 14.65 23.08 5.88
N VAL A 205 14.37 21.88 6.42
CA VAL A 205 15.17 20.67 6.22
C VAL A 205 14.29 19.52 5.73
N SER A 206 14.90 18.53 5.11
CA SER A 206 14.22 17.27 4.80
C SER A 206 13.80 16.55 6.09
N VAL A 207 12.64 15.92 6.13
CA VAL A 207 12.16 15.21 7.34
C VAL A 207 13.13 14.11 7.77
N GLU A 208 13.89 13.53 6.85
CA GLU A 208 14.93 12.52 7.12
C GLU A 208 16.15 13.08 7.86
N GLN A 209 16.35 14.39 7.88
CA GLN A 209 17.46 15.07 8.57
C GLN A 209 17.08 15.60 9.96
N VAL A 210 15.84 15.35 10.38
CA VAL A 210 15.32 15.75 11.68
C VAL A 210 15.74 14.72 12.72
N ALA A 211 16.36 15.17 13.81
CA ALA A 211 16.82 14.32 14.90
C ALA A 211 15.87 14.37 16.11
N PRO A 212 15.81 13.32 16.95
CA PRO A 212 15.11 13.39 18.24
C PRO A 212 15.63 14.57 19.06
N GLY A 213 14.72 15.34 19.66
CA GLY A 213 15.06 16.54 20.42
C GLY A 213 15.16 17.84 19.60
N ASP A 214 15.16 17.78 18.25
CA ASP A 214 14.99 18.98 17.43
C ASP A 214 13.64 19.66 17.75
N ILE A 215 13.57 20.99 17.58
CA ILE A 215 12.32 21.75 17.71
C ILE A 215 11.79 22.07 16.32
N VAL A 216 10.66 21.48 15.97
CA VAL A 216 9.94 21.71 14.72
C VAL A 216 8.88 22.79 14.93
N VAL A 217 8.84 23.79 14.07
CA VAL A 217 7.85 24.86 14.10
C VAL A 217 6.78 24.59 13.06
N VAL A 218 5.51 24.50 13.50
CA VAL A 218 4.37 24.28 12.62
C VAL A 218 3.43 25.47 12.73
N LYS A 219 3.35 26.24 11.63
CA LYS A 219 2.45 27.41 11.50
C LYS A 219 1.02 26.95 11.23
N SER A 220 0.06 27.86 11.40
CA SER A 220 -1.35 27.62 11.09
C SER A 220 -1.54 27.21 9.62
N GLY A 221 -2.43 26.24 9.37
CA GLY A 221 -2.62 25.58 8.08
C GLY A 221 -1.54 24.55 7.72
N GLY A 222 -0.44 24.51 8.49
CA GLY A 222 0.68 23.60 8.29
C GLY A 222 0.36 22.17 8.72
N ARG A 223 0.97 21.21 8.03
CA ARG A 223 0.89 19.80 8.42
C ARG A 223 2.05 19.47 9.35
N ILE A 224 1.76 18.73 10.42
CA ILE A 224 2.77 18.29 11.38
C ILE A 224 3.62 17.20 10.71
N PRO A 225 4.94 17.39 10.53
CA PRO A 225 5.77 16.46 9.76
C PRO A 225 6.22 15.24 10.56
N ILE A 226 6.25 15.35 11.89
CA ILE A 226 6.85 14.33 12.75
C ILE A 226 6.15 14.29 14.11
N ASP A 227 6.20 13.13 14.78
CA ASP A 227 5.61 12.96 16.11
C ASP A 227 6.45 13.70 17.16
N GLY A 228 5.78 14.30 18.13
CA GLY A 228 6.45 15.05 19.18
C GLY A 228 5.52 15.54 20.28
N VAL A 229 6.10 16.35 21.17
CA VAL A 229 5.39 17.00 22.27
C VAL A 229 5.47 18.50 22.08
N VAL A 230 4.35 19.20 22.27
CA VAL A 230 4.31 20.66 22.19
C VAL A 230 5.12 21.25 23.35
N VAL A 231 6.11 22.08 23.03
CA VAL A 231 6.97 22.77 24.01
C VAL A 231 6.66 24.25 24.11
N ALA A 232 6.09 24.85 23.07
CA ALA A 232 5.60 26.22 23.08
C ALA A 232 4.44 26.40 22.09
N GLY A 233 3.56 27.35 22.41
CA GLY A 233 2.38 27.66 21.60
C GLY A 233 1.11 26.91 22.03
N HIS A 234 0.01 27.29 21.40
CA HIS A 234 -1.30 26.69 21.58
C HIS A 234 -1.99 26.64 20.21
N GLY A 235 -2.74 25.58 19.94
CA GLY A 235 -3.38 25.42 18.65
C GLY A 235 -4.43 24.33 18.59
N ALA A 236 -5.27 24.38 17.57
CA ALA A 236 -6.28 23.36 17.30
C ALA A 236 -5.77 22.44 16.19
N VAL A 237 -5.59 21.15 16.52
CA VAL A 237 -5.04 20.16 15.59
C VAL A 237 -6.16 19.26 15.09
N ASN A 238 -6.32 19.23 13.77
CA ASN A 238 -7.20 18.28 13.09
C ASN A 238 -6.47 16.95 12.93
N GLN A 239 -6.96 15.94 13.64
CA GLN A 239 -6.41 14.58 13.63
C GLN A 239 -7.15 13.62 12.69
N ALA A 240 -8.20 14.08 11.99
CA ALA A 240 -8.98 13.29 11.03
C ALA A 240 -8.14 12.50 10.01
N PRO A 241 -7.00 13.02 9.50
CA PRO A 241 -6.13 12.25 8.60
C PRO A 241 -5.61 10.92 9.17
N ILE A 242 -5.58 10.77 10.50
CA ILE A 242 -5.07 9.59 11.20
C ILE A 242 -6.18 8.87 11.96
N THR A 243 -6.95 9.62 12.76
CA THR A 243 -7.98 9.07 13.65
C THR A 243 -9.32 8.87 12.94
N GLY A 244 -9.55 9.55 11.82
CA GLY A 244 -10.85 9.59 11.14
C GLY A 244 -11.89 10.50 11.80
N GLU A 245 -11.57 11.11 12.95
CA GLU A 245 -12.47 12.00 13.69
C GLU A 245 -12.33 13.45 13.21
N SER A 246 -13.43 14.06 12.78
CA SER A 246 -13.45 15.41 12.19
C SER A 246 -13.35 16.55 13.21
N ILE A 247 -13.51 16.25 14.51
CA ILE A 247 -13.46 17.24 15.57
C ILE A 247 -11.99 17.56 15.87
N THR A 248 -11.65 18.84 15.88
CA THR A 248 -10.31 19.30 16.22
C THR A 248 -10.04 19.16 17.70
N VAL A 249 -8.81 18.77 18.03
CA VAL A 249 -8.35 18.61 19.40
C VAL A 249 -7.45 19.79 19.74
N GLU A 250 -7.77 20.51 20.81
CA GLU A 250 -6.89 21.56 21.32
C GLU A 250 -5.58 20.96 21.86
N LYS A 251 -4.48 21.65 21.60
CA LYS A 251 -3.13 21.26 21.98
C LYS A 251 -2.43 22.40 22.68
N ALA A 252 -1.95 22.13 23.88
CA ALA A 252 -1.18 23.02 24.72
C ALA A 252 0.20 22.40 25.04
N ILE A 253 1.03 23.16 25.75
CA ILE A 253 2.36 22.73 26.17
C ILE A 253 2.26 21.43 26.98
N GLY A 254 3.03 20.42 26.58
CA GLY A 254 3.03 19.08 27.16
C GLY A 254 2.18 18.06 26.41
N ASP A 255 1.32 18.48 25.49
CA ASP A 255 0.49 17.54 24.72
C ASP A 255 1.24 16.89 23.56
N GLU A 256 0.92 15.63 23.30
CA GLU A 256 1.42 14.89 22.14
C GLU A 256 0.72 15.29 20.84
N VAL A 257 1.49 15.33 19.76
CA VAL A 257 1.02 15.59 18.40
C VAL A 257 1.59 14.55 17.43
N PHE A 258 0.79 14.22 16.42
CA PHE A 258 1.08 13.14 15.48
C PHE A 258 1.42 13.66 14.08
N ALA A 259 2.37 13.02 13.42
CA ALA A 259 2.76 13.29 12.04
C ALA A 259 1.61 13.02 11.07
N GLY A 260 1.35 13.96 10.18
CA GLY A 260 0.26 13.89 9.19
C GLY A 260 -1.01 14.64 9.62
N THR A 261 -1.14 15.02 10.90
CA THR A 261 -2.22 15.89 11.38
C THR A 261 -2.03 17.33 10.94
N ILE A 262 -3.10 18.12 10.92
CA ILE A 262 -3.09 19.50 10.40
C ILE A 262 -3.28 20.47 11.55
N ASN A 263 -2.32 21.37 11.76
CA ASN A 263 -2.48 22.47 12.69
C ASN A 263 -3.40 23.53 12.04
N GLN A 264 -4.64 23.67 12.51
CA GLN A 264 -5.60 24.60 11.92
C GLN A 264 -5.50 26.02 12.46
N LEU A 265 -5.07 26.17 13.72
CA LEU A 265 -5.03 27.45 14.42
C LEU A 265 -3.79 27.54 15.29
N GLY A 266 -3.19 28.73 15.36
CA GLY A 266 -2.01 29.00 16.16
C GLY A 266 -0.71 28.48 15.57
N THR A 267 0.39 28.67 16.30
CA THR A 267 1.72 28.17 15.95
C THR A 267 2.18 27.24 17.05
N LEU A 268 2.66 26.06 16.69
CA LEU A 268 3.16 25.05 17.62
C LEU A 268 4.67 24.88 17.43
N GLU A 269 5.43 24.96 18.53
CA GLU A 269 6.81 24.47 18.60
C GLU A 269 6.77 23.07 19.22
N ILE A 270 7.24 22.08 18.46
CA ILE A 270 7.11 20.66 18.78
C ILE A 270 8.50 20.08 18.95
N ARG A 271 8.79 19.51 20.13
CA ARG A 271 10.00 18.74 20.36
C ARG A 271 9.80 17.33 19.81
N VAL A 272 10.69 16.93 18.90
CA VAL A 272 10.63 15.64 18.22
C VAL A 272 10.88 14.49 19.20
N THR A 273 9.98 13.52 19.23
CA THR A 273 10.10 12.32 20.07
C THR A 273 10.41 11.06 19.28
N LYS A 274 9.85 10.91 18.07
CA LYS A 274 10.03 9.73 17.20
C LYS A 274 10.51 10.17 15.83
N VAL A 275 11.41 9.39 15.22
CA VAL A 275 11.97 9.69 13.89
C VAL A 275 11.96 8.44 13.00
N GLY A 276 12.02 8.66 11.68
CA GLY A 276 12.10 7.56 10.70
C GLY A 276 10.94 6.58 10.79
N LYS A 277 11.25 5.30 11.03
CA LYS A 277 10.26 4.19 11.06
C LYS A 277 9.36 4.22 12.29
N ASP A 278 9.77 4.90 13.35
CA ASP A 278 9.04 4.93 14.62
C ASP A 278 7.90 5.97 14.64
N VAL A 279 7.88 6.87 13.66
CA VAL A 279 6.80 7.85 13.47
C VAL A 279 5.47 7.14 13.21
N THR A 280 4.39 7.61 13.85
CA THR A 280 3.07 6.97 13.79
C THR A 280 2.60 6.73 12.35
N LEU A 281 2.70 7.74 11.47
CA LEU A 281 2.34 7.61 10.06
C LEU A 281 3.23 6.60 9.32
N ALA A 282 4.55 6.59 9.59
CA ALA A 282 5.47 5.63 8.98
C ALA A 282 5.18 4.19 9.42
N ARG A 283 4.77 4.01 10.69
CA ARG A 283 4.35 2.73 11.23
C ARG A 283 3.02 2.27 10.64
N ILE A 284 2.06 3.18 10.40
CA ILE A 284 0.82 2.88 9.67
C ILE A 284 1.16 2.42 8.24
N ILE A 285 2.03 3.14 7.54
CA ILE A 285 2.48 2.76 6.19
C ILE A 285 3.14 1.37 6.22
N GLN A 286 4.05 1.13 7.16
CA GLN A 286 4.71 -0.17 7.31
C GLN A 286 3.72 -1.29 7.63
N LEU A 287 2.74 -1.05 8.51
CA LEU A 287 1.71 -2.04 8.85
C LEU A 287 0.81 -2.36 7.64
N VAL A 288 0.46 -1.36 6.83
CA VAL A 288 -0.29 -1.56 5.58
C VAL A 288 0.57 -2.30 4.53
N GLU A 289 1.86 -2.00 4.46
CA GLU A 289 2.81 -2.73 3.58
C GLU A 289 2.99 -4.19 4.02
N GLU A 290 3.09 -4.46 5.33
CA GLU A 290 3.15 -5.81 5.90
C GLU A 290 1.83 -6.55 5.71
N ALA A 291 0.71 -5.82 5.78
CA ALA A 291 -0.62 -6.36 5.57
C ALA A 291 -0.84 -6.88 4.15
N GLU A 292 -0.37 -6.14 3.15
CA GLU A 292 -0.46 -6.52 1.74
C GLU A 292 0.37 -7.78 1.43
N LYS A 293 1.47 -8.02 2.16
CA LYS A 293 2.30 -9.21 1.99
C LYS A 293 1.58 -10.50 2.39
N ALA A 294 0.55 -10.44 3.23
CA ALA A 294 -0.20 -11.59 3.71
C ALA A 294 -1.35 -11.96 2.74
N LYS A 295 -1.08 -12.88 1.80
CA LYS A 295 -2.10 -13.42 0.88
C LYS A 295 -3.28 -14.06 1.62
N ALA A 296 -4.51 -13.64 1.31
CA ALA A 296 -5.74 -14.21 1.85
C ALA A 296 -5.89 -15.71 1.51
N PRO A 297 -6.44 -16.56 2.40
CA PRO A 297 -6.71 -17.96 2.12
C PRO A 297 -7.62 -18.14 0.90
N ILE A 298 -8.65 -17.29 0.73
CA ILE A 298 -9.55 -17.36 -0.43
C ILE A 298 -8.85 -17.08 -1.77
N GLN A 299 -7.77 -16.29 -1.79
CA GLN A 299 -6.95 -16.09 -2.99
C GLN A 299 -6.27 -17.41 -3.41
N LYS A 300 -5.83 -18.23 -2.45
CA LYS A 300 -5.28 -19.57 -2.73
C LYS A 300 -6.35 -20.54 -3.25
N VAL A 301 -7.63 -20.33 -2.88
CA VAL A 301 -8.75 -21.12 -3.39
C VAL A 301 -9.05 -20.76 -4.84
N ALA A 302 -9.08 -19.46 -5.18
CA ALA A 302 -9.23 -19.00 -6.57
C ALA A 302 -8.08 -19.48 -7.47
N ASP A 303 -6.84 -19.39 -7.01
CA ASP A 303 -5.66 -19.90 -7.73
C ASP A 303 -5.70 -21.43 -7.91
N ARG A 304 -6.17 -22.15 -6.88
CA ARG A 304 -6.35 -23.61 -6.94
C ARG A 304 -7.50 -24.01 -7.87
N PHE A 305 -8.57 -23.23 -7.89
CA PHE A 305 -9.66 -23.40 -8.84
C PHE A 305 -9.14 -23.21 -10.26
N ALA A 306 -8.48 -22.10 -10.57
CA ALA A 306 -7.95 -21.81 -11.91
C ALA A 306 -6.96 -22.89 -12.39
N SER A 307 -6.03 -23.32 -11.53
CA SER A 307 -5.04 -24.35 -11.88
C SER A 307 -5.62 -25.75 -12.10
N LYS A 308 -6.75 -26.10 -11.48
CA LYS A 308 -7.47 -27.36 -11.73
C LYS A 308 -8.50 -27.26 -12.85
N PHE A 309 -9.13 -26.09 -13.00
CA PHE A 309 -10.15 -25.81 -13.99
C PHE A 309 -9.56 -25.73 -15.39
N LEU A 310 -8.37 -25.14 -15.54
CA LEU A 310 -7.78 -24.93 -16.85
C LEU A 310 -7.39 -26.24 -17.58
N PRO A 311 -6.78 -27.27 -16.95
CA PRO A 311 -6.62 -28.59 -17.55
C PRO A 311 -7.94 -29.24 -17.98
N LEU A 312 -9.02 -29.06 -17.19
CA LEU A 312 -10.35 -29.55 -17.55
C LEU A 312 -10.88 -28.84 -18.80
N VAL A 313 -10.69 -27.53 -18.93
CA VAL A 313 -11.07 -26.77 -20.13
C VAL A 313 -10.32 -27.29 -21.36
N PHE A 314 -9.02 -27.54 -21.26
CA PHE A 314 -8.26 -28.12 -22.37
C PHE A 314 -8.73 -29.54 -22.73
N LEU A 315 -9.08 -30.36 -21.74
CA LEU A 315 -9.66 -31.68 -21.97
C LEU A 315 -11.00 -31.57 -22.71
N ILE A 316 -11.90 -30.67 -22.29
CA ILE A 316 -13.19 -30.44 -22.94
C ILE A 316 -12.99 -29.90 -24.36
N ALA A 317 -12.04 -29.00 -24.57
CA ALA A 317 -11.72 -28.48 -25.90
C ALA A 317 -11.18 -29.59 -26.81
N ALA A 318 -10.31 -30.47 -26.31
CA ALA A 318 -9.81 -31.62 -27.06
C ALA A 318 -10.92 -32.64 -27.40
N LEU A 319 -11.83 -32.91 -26.46
CA LEU A 319 -13.01 -33.74 -26.71
C LEU A 319 -13.93 -33.08 -27.75
N THR A 320 -14.16 -31.78 -27.64
CA THR A 320 -14.97 -31.02 -28.61
C THR A 320 -14.37 -31.13 -30.01
N PHE A 321 -13.05 -31.01 -30.15
CA PHE A 321 -12.36 -31.26 -31.42
C PHE A 321 -12.56 -32.70 -31.91
N LEU A 322 -12.44 -33.69 -31.02
CA LEU A 322 -12.54 -35.09 -31.39
C LEU A 322 -13.92 -35.43 -31.98
N PHE A 323 -14.99 -34.91 -31.39
CA PHE A 323 -16.38 -35.14 -31.83
C PHE A 323 -16.78 -34.28 -33.03
N THR A 324 -16.46 -32.98 -33.01
CA THR A 324 -16.93 -32.05 -34.06
C THR A 324 -16.00 -32.00 -35.26
N LYS A 325 -14.74 -32.45 -35.11
CA LYS A 325 -13.64 -32.25 -36.07
C LYS A 325 -13.42 -30.79 -36.48
N ASN A 326 -13.99 -29.86 -35.72
CA ASN A 326 -13.95 -28.44 -35.97
C ASN A 326 -13.15 -27.75 -34.87
N ILE A 327 -11.98 -27.24 -35.25
CA ILE A 327 -11.06 -26.57 -34.33
C ILE A 327 -11.61 -25.20 -33.85
N THR A 328 -12.47 -24.53 -34.63
CA THR A 328 -13.13 -23.30 -34.22
C THR A 328 -14.03 -23.51 -33.00
N HIS A 329 -14.73 -24.66 -32.92
CA HIS A 329 -15.52 -25.00 -31.73
C HIS A 329 -14.64 -25.20 -30.50
N SER A 330 -13.43 -25.74 -30.69
CA SER A 330 -12.48 -26.01 -29.61
C SER A 330 -11.86 -24.72 -29.07
N ILE A 331 -11.54 -23.79 -29.98
CA ILE A 331 -11.09 -22.43 -29.63
C ILE A 331 -12.18 -21.69 -28.86
N ALA A 332 -13.44 -21.77 -29.30
CA ALA A 332 -14.56 -21.14 -28.62
C ALA A 332 -14.70 -21.62 -27.16
N VAL A 333 -14.52 -22.93 -26.90
CA VAL A 333 -14.51 -23.48 -25.53
C VAL A 333 -13.39 -22.88 -24.69
N ILE A 334 -12.17 -22.78 -25.21
CA ILE A 334 -11.02 -22.21 -24.48
C ILE A 334 -11.26 -20.74 -24.13
N VAL A 335 -11.77 -19.95 -25.09
CA VAL A 335 -11.99 -18.51 -24.91
C VAL A 335 -13.14 -18.23 -23.94
N VAL A 336 -14.28 -18.91 -24.09
CA VAL A 336 -15.46 -18.71 -23.24
C VAL A 336 -15.19 -19.16 -21.80
N ALA A 337 -14.35 -20.18 -21.62
CA ALA A 337 -14.03 -20.67 -20.29
C ALA A 337 -12.96 -19.85 -19.55
N CYS A 338 -12.57 -18.64 -19.99
CA CYS A 338 -11.60 -17.85 -19.21
C CYS A 338 -12.15 -17.53 -17.79
N PRO A 339 -11.49 -17.96 -16.70
CA PRO A 339 -11.89 -17.61 -15.34
C PRO A 339 -11.40 -16.20 -14.93
N CYS A 340 -11.16 -15.32 -15.90
CA CYS A 340 -10.57 -13.99 -15.74
C CYS A 340 -11.24 -13.20 -14.59
N ALA A 341 -12.57 -13.18 -14.54
CA ALA A 341 -13.32 -12.46 -13.50
C ALA A 341 -13.16 -13.05 -12.09
N ILE A 342 -13.05 -14.38 -11.98
CA ILE A 342 -12.95 -15.08 -10.69
C ILE A 342 -11.59 -14.79 -10.04
N ALA A 343 -10.51 -14.79 -10.83
CA ALA A 343 -9.16 -14.52 -10.33
C ALA A 343 -9.01 -13.09 -9.77
N LEU A 344 -9.75 -12.13 -10.33
CA LEU A 344 -9.65 -10.71 -9.97
C LEU A 344 -10.61 -10.27 -8.87
N ALA A 345 -11.73 -10.97 -8.68
CA ALA A 345 -12.76 -10.58 -7.72
C ALA A 345 -12.22 -10.43 -6.29
N THR A 346 -11.44 -11.41 -5.82
CA THR A 346 -10.87 -11.43 -4.47
C THR A 346 -9.86 -10.31 -4.20
N PRO A 347 -8.75 -10.17 -4.95
CA PRO A 347 -7.75 -9.16 -4.64
C PRO A 347 -8.34 -7.74 -4.71
N LEU A 348 -9.26 -7.48 -5.64
CA LEU A 348 -9.97 -6.21 -5.72
C LEU A 348 -10.79 -5.93 -4.45
N ALA A 349 -11.64 -6.88 -4.03
CA ALA A 349 -12.48 -6.72 -2.85
C ALA A 349 -11.64 -6.47 -1.58
N VAL A 350 -10.49 -7.16 -1.46
CA VAL A 350 -9.57 -7.00 -0.33
C VAL A 350 -8.96 -5.61 -0.32
N VAL A 351 -8.33 -5.16 -1.42
CA VAL A 351 -7.64 -3.86 -1.41
C VAL A 351 -8.64 -2.70 -1.29
N ALA A 352 -9.82 -2.80 -1.92
CA ALA A 352 -10.89 -1.81 -1.74
C ALA A 352 -11.34 -1.72 -0.28
N SER A 353 -11.57 -2.86 0.38
CA SER A 353 -11.98 -2.91 1.79
C SER A 353 -10.91 -2.37 2.73
N VAL A 354 -9.65 -2.80 2.58
CA VAL A 354 -8.52 -2.33 3.40
C VAL A 354 -8.28 -0.83 3.21
N GLY A 355 -8.29 -0.36 1.97
CA GLY A 355 -8.09 1.06 1.66
C GLY A 355 -9.22 1.95 2.21
N ASN A 356 -10.47 1.46 2.21
CA ASN A 356 -11.60 2.18 2.79
C ASN A 356 -11.59 2.17 4.33
N ALA A 357 -11.23 1.03 4.94
CA ALA A 357 -11.07 0.88 6.38
C ALA A 357 -9.98 1.81 6.92
N ALA A 358 -8.83 1.88 6.25
CA ALA A 358 -7.71 2.73 6.66
C ALA A 358 -8.07 4.23 6.70
N LYS A 359 -8.90 4.70 5.76
CA LYS A 359 -9.40 6.09 5.75
C LYS A 359 -10.29 6.42 6.95
N LYS A 360 -10.80 5.42 7.65
CA LYS A 360 -11.63 5.53 8.85
C LYS A 360 -10.85 5.18 10.13
N GLY A 361 -9.53 5.12 10.07
CA GLY A 361 -8.69 4.73 11.22
C GLY A 361 -8.70 3.24 11.54
N ILE A 362 -9.31 2.39 10.70
CA ILE A 362 -9.34 0.93 10.90
C ILE A 362 -8.19 0.29 10.12
N ILE A 363 -7.19 -0.22 10.84
CA ILE A 363 -6.01 -0.84 10.23
C ILE A 363 -6.20 -2.36 10.15
N ILE A 364 -6.34 -2.87 8.93
CA ILE A 364 -6.49 -4.30 8.67
C ILE A 364 -5.14 -4.85 8.18
N LYS A 365 -4.59 -5.80 8.94
CA LYS A 365 -3.26 -6.39 8.71
C LYS A 365 -3.19 -7.37 7.52
N GLY A 366 -4.17 -7.34 6.60
CA GLY A 366 -4.12 -8.12 5.36
C GLY A 366 -5.45 -8.81 5.03
N GLY A 367 -5.52 -9.38 3.82
CA GLY A 367 -6.74 -10.03 3.33
C GLY A 367 -7.17 -11.25 4.15
N ILE A 368 -6.22 -11.96 4.78
CA ILE A 368 -6.50 -13.05 5.71
C ILE A 368 -7.39 -12.57 6.86
N TYR A 369 -6.99 -11.47 7.51
CA TYR A 369 -7.70 -10.92 8.66
C TYR A 369 -9.05 -10.32 8.27
N LEU A 370 -9.15 -9.73 7.08
CA LEU A 370 -10.42 -9.25 6.55
C LEU A 370 -11.41 -10.40 6.33
N GLU A 371 -10.93 -11.53 5.80
CA GLU A 371 -11.76 -12.71 5.58
C GLU A 371 -12.19 -13.35 6.90
N GLU A 372 -11.27 -13.50 7.85
CA GLU A 372 -11.58 -14.00 9.19
C GLU A 372 -12.56 -13.08 9.92
N LEU A 373 -12.40 -11.76 9.81
CA LEU A 373 -13.34 -10.78 10.38
C LEU A 373 -14.78 -11.00 9.86
N GLY A 374 -14.95 -11.40 8.60
CA GLY A 374 -16.25 -11.74 8.03
C GLY A 374 -16.87 -13.04 8.56
N LYS A 375 -16.09 -13.88 9.24
CA LYS A 375 -16.53 -15.14 9.87
C LYS A 375 -16.74 -15.02 11.38
N ILE A 376 -16.29 -13.93 11.99
CA ILE A 376 -16.41 -13.73 13.43
C ILE A 376 -17.88 -13.51 13.79
N ASP A 377 -18.37 -14.27 14.77
CA ASP A 377 -19.69 -14.14 15.38
C ASP A 377 -19.62 -13.59 16.83
N THR A 378 -18.46 -13.67 17.45
CA THR A 378 -18.23 -13.37 18.86
C THR A 378 -17.08 -12.40 19.01
N VAL A 379 -17.33 -11.26 19.65
CA VAL A 379 -16.30 -10.27 19.98
C VAL A 379 -16.02 -10.31 21.47
N VAL A 380 -14.82 -10.75 21.84
CA VAL A 380 -14.33 -10.66 23.23
C VAL A 380 -13.50 -9.40 23.33
N ILE A 381 -13.95 -8.47 24.19
CA ILE A 381 -13.33 -7.15 24.35
C ILE A 381 -12.58 -7.14 25.68
N ASP A 382 -11.28 -6.83 25.65
CA ASP A 382 -10.54 -6.58 26.87
C ASP A 382 -11.03 -5.29 27.54
N LYS A 383 -11.08 -5.25 28.87
CA LYS A 383 -11.58 -4.06 29.57
C LYS A 383 -10.52 -2.96 29.54
N THR A 384 -9.31 -3.29 29.99
CA THR A 384 -8.29 -2.29 30.32
C THR A 384 -7.62 -1.80 29.05
N GLY A 385 -7.72 -0.50 28.75
CA GLY A 385 -7.08 0.08 27.55
C GLY A 385 -7.82 -0.17 26.24
N THR A 386 -8.95 -0.90 26.24
CA THR A 386 -9.88 -0.97 25.10
C THR A 386 -11.21 -0.30 25.44
N LEU A 387 -11.90 -0.74 26.50
CA LEU A 387 -13.12 -0.06 26.98
C LEU A 387 -12.81 1.12 27.90
N THR A 388 -11.67 1.07 28.59
CA THR A 388 -11.25 2.12 29.51
C THR A 388 -10.14 2.99 28.92
N ILE A 389 -10.06 4.23 29.40
CA ILE A 389 -9.04 5.22 29.01
C ILE A 389 -7.62 4.77 29.44
N GLY A 390 -7.49 3.75 30.29
CA GLY A 390 -6.20 3.22 30.76
C GLY A 390 -5.43 4.15 31.70
N LYS A 391 -6.01 5.29 32.09
CA LYS A 391 -5.46 6.23 33.07
C LYS A 391 -6.36 6.27 34.30
N PRO A 392 -5.93 5.69 35.43
CA PRO A 392 -6.71 5.76 36.65
C PRO A 392 -6.87 7.21 37.11
N LYS A 393 -8.01 7.52 37.71
CA LYS A 393 -8.31 8.84 38.25
C LYS A 393 -8.98 8.67 39.61
N VAL A 394 -8.60 9.50 40.57
CA VAL A 394 -9.31 9.58 41.85
C VAL A 394 -10.69 10.18 41.59
N VAL A 395 -11.73 9.35 41.72
CA VAL A 395 -13.13 9.75 41.49
C VAL A 395 -13.78 10.22 42.78
N ASN A 396 -13.59 9.48 43.87
CA ASN A 396 -14.19 9.79 45.17
C ASN A 396 -13.14 9.68 46.28
N THR A 397 -13.34 10.45 47.34
CA THR A 397 -12.57 10.33 48.60
C THR A 397 -13.57 10.21 49.74
N GLU A 398 -13.37 9.22 50.61
CA GLU A 398 -14.22 9.00 51.77
C GLU A 398 -13.35 9.06 53.03
N SER A 399 -13.78 9.86 54.00
CA SER A 399 -13.11 10.00 55.29
C SER A 399 -13.87 9.21 56.34
N PHE A 400 -13.14 8.44 57.15
CA PHE A 400 -13.70 7.69 58.28
C PHE A 400 -13.46 8.39 59.63
N ASP A 401 -12.86 9.58 59.62
CA ASP A 401 -12.55 10.35 60.81
C ASP A 401 -12.73 11.86 60.56
N LYS A 402 -11.96 12.71 61.25
CA LYS A 402 -12.06 14.17 61.15
C LYS A 402 -11.20 14.76 60.02
N HIS A 403 -10.47 13.94 59.27
CA HIS A 403 -9.61 14.41 58.18
C HIS A 403 -10.43 14.81 56.97
N ASN A 404 -10.03 15.92 56.35
CA ASN A 404 -10.66 16.42 55.13
C ASN A 404 -10.05 15.76 53.87
N GLU A 405 -10.74 15.87 52.73
CA GLU A 405 -10.29 15.32 51.45
C GLU A 405 -8.85 15.74 51.09
N ARG A 406 -8.44 16.96 51.44
CA ARG A 406 -7.10 17.48 51.12
C ARG A 406 -6.01 16.77 51.91
N GLU A 407 -6.22 16.58 53.21
CA GLU A 407 -5.30 15.88 54.11
C GLU A 407 -5.14 14.42 53.68
N ILE A 408 -6.25 13.75 53.34
CA ILE A 408 -6.24 12.36 52.87
C ILE A 408 -5.42 12.23 51.57
N ILE A 409 -5.68 13.10 50.58
CA ILE A 409 -4.94 13.09 49.31
C ILE A 409 -3.46 13.42 49.51
N ALA A 410 -3.13 14.36 50.41
CA ALA A 410 -1.75 14.73 50.70
C ALA A 410 -0.96 13.57 51.32
N LEU A 411 -1.53 12.87 52.31
CA LEU A 411 -0.91 11.71 52.94
C LEU A 411 -0.74 10.54 51.96
N ALA A 412 -1.76 10.27 51.15
CA ALA A 412 -1.68 9.24 50.10
C ALA A 412 -0.59 9.59 49.06
N ALA A 413 -0.47 10.86 48.68
CA ALA A 413 0.57 11.32 47.75
C ALA A 413 1.99 11.18 48.32
N ILE A 414 2.18 11.41 49.63
CA ILE A 414 3.47 11.19 50.31
C ILE A 414 3.87 9.72 50.23
N ALA A 415 2.94 8.82 50.59
CA ALA A 415 3.20 7.38 50.58
C ALA A 415 3.53 6.86 49.17
N GLU A 416 2.89 7.43 48.15
CA GLU A 416 3.00 6.99 46.76
C GLU A 416 4.09 7.73 45.97
N GLN A 417 4.88 8.65 46.56
CA GLN A 417 5.81 9.49 45.80
C GLN A 417 6.91 8.73 45.05
N HIS A 418 7.22 7.51 45.51
CA HIS A 418 8.26 6.65 44.95
C HIS A 418 7.68 5.45 44.18
N SER A 419 6.37 5.39 44.04
CA SER A 419 5.65 4.28 43.41
C SER A 419 5.45 4.57 41.92
N GLU A 420 5.88 3.64 41.07
CA GLU A 420 5.68 3.72 39.61
C GLU A 420 4.31 3.14 39.18
N HIS A 421 3.44 2.79 40.14
CA HIS A 421 2.16 2.19 39.84
C HIS A 421 1.17 3.22 39.27
N PRO A 422 0.35 2.92 38.25
CA PRO A 422 -0.59 3.87 37.65
C PRO A 422 -1.60 4.52 38.62
N LEU A 423 -1.84 3.91 39.78
CA LEU A 423 -2.67 4.49 40.85
C LEU A 423 -1.93 5.58 41.64
N ALA A 424 -0.63 5.42 41.85
CA ALA A 424 0.23 6.44 42.46
C ALA A 424 0.19 7.72 41.63
N ASP A 425 0.36 7.60 40.31
CA ASP A 425 0.23 8.71 39.36
C ASP A 425 -1.13 9.40 39.45
N ALA A 426 -2.21 8.64 39.59
CA ALA A 426 -3.55 9.20 39.74
C ALA A 426 -3.69 10.03 41.02
N ILE A 427 -3.12 9.56 42.12
CA ILE A 427 -3.13 10.23 43.43
C ILE A 427 -2.24 11.48 43.39
N LEU A 428 -1.02 11.38 42.85
CA LEU A 428 -0.08 12.50 42.69
C LEU A 428 -0.66 13.60 41.78
N ASN A 429 -1.33 13.22 40.69
CA ASN A 429 -1.99 14.17 39.80
C ASN A 429 -3.20 14.85 40.47
N LYS A 430 -3.99 14.10 41.25
CA LYS A 430 -5.07 14.68 42.06
C LYS A 430 -4.52 15.65 43.12
N ALA A 431 -3.43 15.29 43.81
CA ALA A 431 -2.77 16.16 44.78
C ALA A 431 -2.29 17.49 44.16
N LYS A 432 -1.68 17.43 42.96
CA LYS A 432 -1.30 18.63 42.19
C LYS A 432 -2.50 19.52 41.87
N SER A 433 -3.66 18.94 41.52
CA SER A 433 -4.87 19.70 41.16
C SER A 433 -5.56 20.38 42.34
N VAL A 434 -5.44 19.84 43.55
CA VAL A 434 -6.12 20.34 44.76
C VAL A 434 -5.33 21.48 45.45
N GLY A 435 -4.08 21.73 45.01
CA GLY A 435 -3.32 22.95 45.30
C GLY A 435 -1.97 22.71 46.01
N SER A 436 -0.96 23.46 45.57
CA SER A 436 0.48 23.34 45.90
C SER A 436 0.87 23.47 47.38
N ARG A 437 -0.06 23.82 48.29
CA ARG A 437 0.25 23.87 49.74
C ARG A 437 0.40 22.49 50.38
N CYS A 438 -0.19 21.44 49.82
CA CYS A 438 0.00 20.07 50.30
C CYS A 438 1.41 19.54 50.01
N LEU A 439 2.10 20.09 49.01
CA LEU A 439 3.47 19.74 48.62
C LEU A 439 4.54 20.47 49.45
N ASN A 440 4.19 21.57 50.13
CA ASN A 440 5.16 22.26 50.99
C ASN A 440 5.38 21.54 52.35
N THR A 441 4.46 20.67 52.75
CA THR A 441 4.68 19.70 53.84
C THR A 441 5.56 18.52 53.41
N LEU A 442 5.70 18.29 52.10
CA LEU A 442 6.56 17.24 51.51
C LEU A 442 8.05 17.63 51.47
N SER A 443 8.39 18.92 51.62
CA SER A 443 9.78 19.39 51.69
C SER A 443 10.29 19.62 53.11
N ALA A 444 9.48 19.32 54.13
CA ALA A 444 9.80 19.51 55.55
C ALA A 444 10.00 18.19 56.32
N VAL A 445 9.94 17.05 55.62
CA VAL A 445 10.29 15.69 56.08
C VAL A 445 11.27 15.12 55.07
#